data_AF-A0A1C0AWW5-F1
#
_entry.id   AF-A0A1C0AWW5-F1
#
_cell.length_a   1.000
_cell.length_b   1.000
_cell.length_c   1.000
_cell.angle_alpha   90.00
_cell.angle_beta   90.00
_cell.angle_gamma   90.00
#
_symmetry.space_group_name_H-M   'P 1'
#
loop_
_entity.id
_entity.type
_entity.pdbx_description
1 polymer ?
#
loop_
_entity_poly.entity_id
_entity_poly.type
_entity_poly.pdbx_seq_one_letter_code
_entity_poly.pdbx_strand_id
1 'polypeptide(L)'
;MMKIILNGKEQINSFETAFELRDSLNKNAMLILNGFCIDKDVELKDGDSIVLIEKGKMPSYDELESAMMSRHTPNVHKKLKASKVAIAGLGGLGSNIAVALARIGVGKLLLVDFDIVEPSNLNRQSYYVRHLGMTKTEALKEQINEINPFIEVNIKTVKIDENNIVELFSDYKIVCEAFDKADQKAMIVNGILEKLPNTTIIAASGLAGYDSSNSIQTRKAMNNLYICGDLEAEAKIGNGLMAPRVQICAAHQANMVLRLLVGESDV
;
A
#
# COMPACT_ATOMS: atom_id res chain seq x y z
N MET A 1 3.16 2.24 -39.83
CA MET A 1 2.32 2.74 -38.73
C MET A 1 2.12 1.60 -37.76
N MET A 2 2.48 1.81 -36.50
CA MET A 2 2.39 0.83 -35.41
C MET A 2 1.42 1.35 -34.35
N LYS A 3 0.82 0.47 -33.55
CA LYS A 3 0.04 0.85 -32.37
C LYS A 3 0.97 0.92 -31.17
N ILE A 4 0.89 2.00 -30.41
CA ILE A 4 1.61 2.17 -29.14
C ILE A 4 0.63 2.60 -28.04
N ILE A 5 1.07 2.48 -26.79
CA ILE A 5 0.39 3.05 -25.63
C ILE A 5 1.20 4.26 -25.17
N LEU A 6 0.79 5.48 -25.52
CA LEU A 6 1.46 6.69 -25.05
C LEU A 6 0.71 7.25 -23.85
N ASN A 7 1.41 7.44 -22.73
CA ASN A 7 0.86 7.99 -21.49
C ASN A 7 -0.44 7.26 -21.06
N GLY A 8 -0.50 5.94 -21.28
CA GLY A 8 -1.65 5.09 -20.95
C GLY A 8 -2.76 5.02 -22.00
N LYS A 9 -2.64 5.72 -23.13
CA LYS A 9 -3.66 5.73 -24.20
C LYS A 9 -3.15 5.05 -25.47
N GLU A 10 -3.94 4.12 -26.00
CA GLU A 10 -3.67 3.51 -27.30
C GLU A 10 -3.78 4.54 -28.42
N GLN A 11 -2.78 4.58 -29.29
CA GLN A 11 -2.77 5.44 -30.47
C GLN A 11 -1.92 4.86 -31.60
N ILE A 12 -2.20 5.31 -32.81
CA ILE A 12 -1.39 4.98 -33.99
C ILE A 12 -0.18 5.90 -34.04
N ASN A 13 1.00 5.29 -34.16
CA ASN A 13 2.29 5.95 -34.23
C ASN A 13 2.91 5.79 -35.63
N SER A 14 3.49 6.87 -36.14
CA SER A 14 4.25 6.91 -37.39
C SER A 14 5.76 7.08 -37.20
N PHE A 15 6.23 7.36 -35.98
CA PHE A 15 7.66 7.51 -35.68
C PHE A 15 8.34 6.14 -35.56
N GLU A 16 9.57 6.02 -36.06
CA GLU A 16 10.32 4.76 -36.04
C GLU A 16 11.01 4.57 -34.69
N THR A 17 11.44 5.68 -34.05
CA THR A 17 12.19 5.63 -32.80
C THR A 17 11.52 6.38 -31.65
N ALA A 18 11.92 6.01 -30.43
CA ALA A 18 11.42 6.60 -29.21
C ALA A 18 11.81 8.08 -29.07
N PHE A 19 13.03 8.47 -29.50
CA PHE A 19 13.45 9.87 -29.45
C PHE A 19 12.81 10.71 -30.54
N GLU A 20 12.50 10.15 -31.72
CA GLU A 20 11.70 10.85 -32.72
C GLU A 20 10.30 11.19 -32.18
N LEU A 21 9.62 10.20 -31.59
CA LEU A 21 8.33 10.39 -30.93
C LEU A 21 8.44 11.43 -29.81
N ARG A 22 9.43 11.31 -28.92
CA ARG A 22 9.68 12.29 -27.85
C ARG A 22 9.86 13.69 -28.43
N ASP A 23 10.80 13.86 -29.36
CA ASP A 23 11.21 15.17 -29.84
C ASP A 23 10.10 15.88 -30.61
N SER A 24 9.20 15.12 -31.24
CA SER A 24 8.00 15.65 -31.90
C SER A 24 6.95 16.20 -30.91
N LEU A 25 6.89 15.66 -29.69
CA LEU A 25 5.89 16.02 -28.68
C LEU A 25 6.46 16.95 -27.61
N ASN A 26 7.59 16.55 -27.00
CA ASN A 26 8.34 17.31 -26.02
C ASN A 26 9.79 16.80 -25.93
N LYS A 27 10.71 17.47 -26.63
CA LYS A 27 12.15 17.16 -26.65
C LYS A 27 12.83 17.12 -25.27
N ASN A 28 12.28 17.82 -24.28
CA ASN A 28 12.86 17.89 -22.94
C ASN A 28 12.22 16.88 -21.96
N ALA A 29 11.25 16.09 -22.41
CA ALA A 29 10.62 15.07 -21.58
C ALA A 29 11.58 13.91 -21.32
N MET A 30 11.55 13.37 -20.10
CA MET A 30 12.10 12.06 -19.82
C MET A 30 11.22 11.00 -20.48
N LEU A 31 11.81 10.04 -21.19
CA LEU A 31 11.07 8.96 -21.85
C LEU A 31 11.26 7.65 -21.08
N ILE A 32 10.16 7.04 -20.68
CA ILE A 32 10.12 5.68 -20.13
C ILE A 32 9.51 4.77 -21.20
N LEU A 33 10.28 3.80 -21.69
CA LEU A 33 9.87 2.78 -22.64
C LEU A 33 9.72 1.45 -21.89
N ASN A 34 8.53 0.87 -21.92
CA ASN A 34 8.21 -0.42 -21.29
C ASN A 34 8.67 -0.52 -19.82
N GLY A 35 8.56 0.60 -19.11
CA GLY A 35 8.92 0.74 -17.69
C GLY A 35 10.38 1.07 -17.38
N PHE A 36 11.21 1.24 -18.40
CA PHE A 36 12.61 1.64 -18.25
C PHE A 36 12.86 3.04 -18.82
N CYS A 37 13.54 3.90 -18.05
CA CYS A 37 13.95 5.21 -18.53
C CYS A 37 15.11 5.05 -19.51
N ILE A 38 14.90 5.36 -20.79
CA ILE A 38 15.94 5.21 -21.81
C ILE A 38 16.80 6.47 -21.91
N ASP A 39 18.10 6.29 -22.11
CA ASP A 39 19.10 7.36 -22.31
C ASP A 39 19.72 7.35 -23.72
N LYS A 40 19.35 6.36 -24.53
CA LYS A 40 19.72 6.19 -25.94
C LYS A 40 18.46 5.98 -26.76
N ASP A 41 18.53 6.31 -28.04
CA ASP A 41 17.41 6.10 -28.93
C ASP A 41 17.18 4.60 -29.19
N VAL A 42 15.91 4.22 -29.27
CA VAL A 42 15.46 2.82 -29.39
C VAL A 42 14.33 2.77 -30.41
N GLU A 43 14.36 1.78 -31.30
CA GLU A 43 13.27 1.51 -32.24
C GLU A 43 11.99 1.14 -31.49
N LEU A 44 10.88 1.76 -31.88
CA LEU A 44 9.56 1.46 -31.35
C LEU A 44 8.99 0.23 -32.04
N LYS A 45 8.26 -0.58 -31.26
CA LYS A 45 7.57 -1.78 -31.71
C LYS A 45 6.07 -1.65 -31.46
N ASP A 46 5.32 -2.43 -32.23
CA ASP A 46 3.88 -2.55 -32.01
C ASP A 46 3.59 -3.07 -30.59
N GLY A 47 2.74 -2.36 -29.87
CA GLY A 47 2.38 -2.63 -28.47
C GLY A 47 3.28 -1.97 -27.42
N ASP A 48 4.32 -1.23 -27.80
CA ASP A 48 5.19 -0.57 -26.83
C ASP A 48 4.43 0.45 -25.97
N SER A 49 4.75 0.47 -24.67
CA SER A 49 4.26 1.45 -23.72
C SER A 49 5.28 2.56 -23.51
N ILE A 50 4.92 3.79 -23.84
CA ILE A 50 5.75 4.97 -23.72
C ILE A 50 5.14 5.92 -22.71
N VAL A 51 5.94 6.42 -21.77
CA VAL A 51 5.54 7.50 -20.87
C VAL A 51 6.51 8.67 -21.03
N LEU A 52 5.98 9.83 -21.39
CA LEU A 52 6.72 11.09 -21.48
C LEU A 52 6.46 11.91 -20.22
N ILE A 53 7.53 12.24 -19.50
CA ILE A 53 7.46 13.02 -18.25
C ILE A 53 8.21 14.34 -18.45
N GLU A 54 7.47 15.44 -18.47
CA GLU A 54 8.04 16.79 -18.50
C GLU A 54 8.60 17.16 -17.12
N LYS A 55 9.90 17.48 -17.04
CA LYS A 55 10.53 17.81 -15.76
C LYS A 55 9.96 19.11 -15.18
N GLY A 56 9.55 19.07 -13.91
CA GLY A 56 9.10 20.26 -13.16
C GLY A 56 7.67 20.70 -13.44
N LYS A 57 6.90 19.96 -14.25
CA LYS A 57 5.49 20.24 -14.53
C LYS A 57 4.61 19.15 -13.94
N MET A 58 3.46 19.52 -13.38
CA MET A 58 2.45 18.56 -12.96
C MET A 58 1.87 17.86 -14.20
N PRO A 59 2.01 16.53 -14.33
CA PRO A 59 1.40 15.80 -15.43
C PRO A 59 -0.14 15.85 -15.34
N SER A 60 -0.83 15.55 -16.45
CA SER A 60 -2.27 15.31 -16.40
C SER A 60 -2.60 14.08 -15.53
N TYR A 61 -3.87 13.92 -15.14
CA TYR A 61 -4.30 12.81 -14.28
C TYR A 61 -3.92 11.44 -14.85
N ASP A 62 -4.19 11.20 -16.15
CA ASP A 62 -3.86 9.94 -16.83
C ASP A 62 -2.34 9.72 -16.94
N GLU A 63 -1.57 10.78 -17.20
CA GLU A 63 -0.11 10.74 -17.28
C GLU A 63 0.52 10.45 -15.92
N LEU A 64 -0.01 11.02 -14.85
CA LEU A 64 0.46 10.79 -13.50
C LEU A 64 0.23 9.33 -13.09
N GLU A 65 -0.97 8.79 -13.37
CA GLU A 65 -1.27 7.38 -13.08
C GLU A 65 -0.31 6.47 -13.85
N SER A 66 -0.16 6.70 -15.15
CA SER A 66 0.72 5.92 -16.02
C SER A 66 2.19 6.02 -15.57
N ALA A 67 2.66 7.21 -15.19
CA ALA A 67 4.01 7.41 -14.67
C ALA A 67 4.24 6.68 -13.35
N MET A 68 3.29 6.72 -12.42
CA MET A 68 3.35 5.96 -11.16
C MET A 68 3.38 4.45 -11.42
N MET A 69 2.62 3.98 -12.41
CA MET A 69 2.58 2.59 -12.83
C MET A 69 3.83 2.12 -13.57
N SER A 70 4.52 3.02 -14.27
CA SER A 70 5.59 2.67 -15.20
C SER A 70 6.75 1.92 -14.54
N ARG A 71 6.96 2.10 -13.24
CA ARG A 71 8.03 1.41 -12.48
C ARG A 71 7.55 0.14 -11.78
N HIS A 72 6.29 -0.25 -11.92
CA HIS A 72 5.76 -1.48 -11.34
C HIS A 72 6.04 -2.67 -12.27
N THR A 73 6.18 -3.86 -11.69
CA THR A 73 6.29 -5.10 -12.47
C THR A 73 5.08 -5.26 -13.39
N PRO A 74 5.26 -5.59 -14.68
CA PRO A 74 4.16 -5.78 -15.62
C PRO A 74 3.10 -6.75 -15.09
N ASN A 75 1.82 -6.47 -15.36
CA ASN A 75 0.64 -7.23 -14.90
C ASN A 75 0.38 -7.27 -13.38
N VAL A 76 1.35 -6.91 -12.51
CA VAL A 76 1.14 -6.80 -11.07
C VAL A 76 0.22 -5.63 -10.75
N HIS A 77 0.47 -4.46 -11.34
CA HIS A 77 -0.35 -3.27 -11.05
C HIS A 77 -1.83 -3.49 -11.38
N LYS A 78 -2.18 -4.15 -12.49
CA LYS A 78 -3.59 -4.44 -12.84
C LYS A 78 -4.29 -5.26 -11.75
N LYS A 79 -3.61 -6.27 -11.20
CA LYS A 79 -4.13 -7.06 -10.06
C LYS A 79 -4.30 -6.19 -8.81
N LEU A 80 -3.33 -5.34 -8.51
CA LEU A 80 -3.39 -4.44 -7.34
C LEU A 80 -4.51 -3.39 -7.48
N LYS A 81 -4.66 -2.76 -8.64
CA LYS A 81 -5.72 -1.78 -8.90
C LYS A 81 -7.12 -2.39 -8.84
N ALA A 82 -7.28 -3.67 -9.17
CA ALA A 82 -8.55 -4.38 -9.02
C ALA A 82 -8.81 -4.90 -7.59
N SER A 83 -7.83 -4.79 -6.69
CA SER A 83 -7.91 -5.37 -5.35
C SER A 83 -8.47 -4.40 -4.30
N LYS A 84 -9.01 -4.96 -3.22
CA LYS A 84 -9.45 -4.23 -2.03
C LYS A 84 -8.87 -4.87 -0.76
N VAL A 85 -8.39 -4.03 0.15
CA VAL A 85 -7.77 -4.45 1.42
C VAL A 85 -8.35 -3.63 2.56
N ALA A 86 -8.62 -4.27 3.69
CA ALA A 86 -9.07 -3.60 4.91
C ALA A 86 -7.95 -3.55 5.95
N ILE A 87 -7.91 -2.47 6.72
CA ILE A 87 -6.93 -2.24 7.79
C ILE A 87 -7.70 -1.92 9.07
N ALA A 88 -7.54 -2.78 10.07
CA ALA A 88 -8.15 -2.68 11.38
C ALA A 88 -7.15 -2.10 12.39
N GLY A 89 -7.39 -0.85 12.79
CA GLY A 89 -6.48 -0.06 13.59
C GLY A 89 -5.48 0.70 12.71
N LEU A 90 -5.30 1.99 12.99
CA LEU A 90 -4.48 2.93 12.22
C LEU A 90 -3.38 3.54 13.09
N GLY A 91 -2.88 2.77 14.06
CA GLY A 91 -1.72 3.13 14.87
C GLY A 91 -0.40 3.01 14.10
N GLY A 92 0.66 2.60 14.80
CA GLY A 92 2.01 2.50 14.22
C GLY A 92 2.09 1.55 13.03
N LEU A 93 1.43 0.40 13.12
CA LEU A 93 1.39 -0.56 12.02
C LEU A 93 0.44 -0.10 10.92
N GLY A 94 -0.84 0.05 11.25
CA GLY A 94 -1.91 0.30 10.28
C GLY A 94 -1.70 1.56 9.42
N SER A 95 -1.23 2.66 10.01
CA SER A 95 -0.97 3.89 9.25
C SER A 95 0.17 3.69 8.22
N ASN A 96 1.24 3.00 8.61
CA ASN A 96 2.35 2.70 7.70
C ASN A 96 1.98 1.63 6.65
N ILE A 97 1.16 0.63 7.01
CA ILE A 97 0.61 -0.34 6.06
C ILE A 97 -0.22 0.38 4.99
N ALA A 98 -1.13 1.26 5.39
CA ALA A 98 -2.00 1.97 4.44
C ALA A 98 -1.18 2.81 3.45
N VAL A 99 -0.16 3.52 3.94
CA VAL A 99 0.77 4.27 3.08
C VAL A 99 1.55 3.36 2.14
N ALA A 100 2.06 2.22 2.62
CA ALA A 100 2.76 1.27 1.76
C ALA A 100 1.84 0.70 0.67
N LEU A 101 0.62 0.28 1.02
CA LEU A 101 -0.37 -0.22 0.08
C LEU A 101 -0.82 0.85 -0.92
N ALA A 102 -0.90 2.11 -0.48
CA ALA A 102 -1.21 3.23 -1.37
C ALA A 102 -0.12 3.46 -2.42
N ARG A 103 1.15 3.37 -2.01
CA ARG A 103 2.30 3.56 -2.91
C ARG A 103 2.41 2.46 -3.97
N ILE A 104 2.05 1.22 -3.64
CA ILE A 104 2.05 0.13 -4.62
C ILE A 104 0.78 0.09 -5.49
N GLY A 105 -0.20 0.95 -5.21
CA GLY A 105 -1.41 1.10 -6.02
C GLY A 105 -2.48 0.03 -5.77
N VAL A 106 -2.69 -0.39 -4.51
CA VAL A 106 -3.90 -1.13 -4.14
C VAL A 106 -5.10 -0.25 -4.45
N GLY A 107 -6.03 -0.73 -5.28
CA GLY A 107 -7.09 0.11 -5.82
C GLY A 107 -8.10 0.61 -4.80
N LYS A 108 -8.36 -0.17 -3.74
CA LYS A 108 -9.35 0.20 -2.72
C LYS A 108 -8.88 -0.15 -1.31
N LEU A 109 -8.94 0.82 -0.41
CA LEU A 109 -8.59 0.65 1.00
C LEU A 109 -9.80 0.93 1.89
N LEU A 110 -10.04 0.06 2.86
CA LEU A 110 -10.90 0.36 4.01
C LEU A 110 -10.03 0.63 5.23
N LEU A 111 -10.20 1.80 5.82
CA LEU A 111 -9.48 2.24 7.02
C LEU A 111 -10.47 2.30 8.18
N VAL A 112 -10.20 1.54 9.24
CA VAL A 112 -11.08 1.48 10.42
C VAL A 112 -10.30 1.78 11.69
N ASP A 113 -10.63 2.88 12.35
CA ASP A 113 -10.12 3.28 13.66
C ASP A 113 -11.09 4.29 14.27
N PHE A 114 -11.12 4.41 15.60
CA PHE A 114 -12.00 5.34 16.31
C PHE A 114 -11.25 6.50 16.98
N ASP A 115 -9.92 6.41 17.06
CA ASP A 115 -9.10 7.40 17.73
C ASP A 115 -8.86 8.66 16.87
N ILE A 116 -8.34 9.67 17.54
CA ILE A 116 -7.77 10.88 16.95
C ILE A 116 -6.25 10.84 16.93
N VAL A 117 -5.63 11.70 16.14
CA VAL A 117 -4.17 11.87 16.10
C VAL A 117 -3.72 12.73 17.28
N GLU A 118 -2.83 12.18 18.10
CA GLU A 118 -2.26 12.84 19.27
C GLU A 118 -0.73 13.07 19.12
N PRO A 119 -0.14 14.03 19.87
CA PRO A 119 1.32 14.27 19.80
C PRO A 119 2.17 13.03 20.10
N SER A 120 1.72 12.17 21.02
CA SER A 120 2.40 10.92 21.40
C SER A 120 2.45 9.88 20.26
N ASN A 121 1.69 10.09 19.18
CA ASN A 121 1.61 9.20 18.03
C ASN A 121 2.72 9.48 17.01
N LEU A 122 3.15 10.74 16.90
CA LEU A 122 4.04 11.23 15.84
C LEU A 122 5.43 10.57 15.87
N ASN A 123 5.82 9.93 16.97
CA ASN A 123 7.10 9.25 17.08
C ASN A 123 7.20 7.95 16.26
N ARG A 124 6.08 7.39 15.78
CA ARG A 124 6.06 6.07 15.11
C ARG A 124 4.92 5.84 14.12
N GLN A 125 3.90 6.70 14.10
CA GLN A 125 2.76 6.62 13.20
C GLN A 125 2.99 7.53 11.98
N SER A 126 2.33 7.26 10.85
CA SER A 126 2.55 7.99 9.59
C SER A 126 2.07 9.45 9.58
N TYR A 127 1.38 9.89 10.64
CA TYR A 127 0.75 11.19 10.72
C TYR A 127 1.75 12.35 10.78
N TYR A 128 1.30 13.53 10.32
CA TYR A 128 2.04 14.78 10.38
C TYR A 128 1.52 15.68 11.50
N VAL A 129 2.31 16.68 11.91
CA VAL A 129 1.91 17.69 12.91
C VAL A 129 0.59 18.38 12.53
N ARG A 130 0.37 18.63 11.24
CA ARG A 130 -0.88 19.23 10.72
C ARG A 130 -2.13 18.38 10.94
N HIS A 131 -1.99 17.09 11.23
CA HIS A 131 -3.11 16.18 11.47
C HIS A 131 -3.55 16.10 12.93
N LEU A 132 -2.85 16.78 13.86
CA LEU A 132 -3.20 16.74 15.28
C LEU A 132 -4.66 17.17 15.51
N GLY A 133 -5.41 16.36 16.25
CA GLY A 133 -6.83 16.58 16.55
C GLY A 133 -7.81 16.05 15.49
N MET A 134 -7.34 15.62 14.32
CA MET A 134 -8.17 14.93 13.33
C MET A 134 -8.42 13.49 13.75
N THR A 135 -9.51 12.89 13.26
CA THR A 135 -9.68 11.44 13.35
C THR A 135 -8.56 10.74 12.56
N LYS A 136 -8.05 9.63 13.09
CA LYS A 136 -6.97 8.86 12.45
C LYS A 136 -7.33 8.41 11.03
N THR A 137 -8.61 8.12 10.81
CA THR A 137 -9.18 7.73 9.51
C THR A 137 -9.16 8.88 8.50
N GLU A 138 -9.62 10.08 8.88
CA GLU A 138 -9.62 11.25 7.99
C GLU A 138 -8.20 11.71 7.67
N ALA A 139 -7.33 11.82 8.68
CA ALA A 139 -5.94 12.22 8.50
C ALA A 139 -5.19 11.30 7.53
N LEU A 140 -5.42 9.98 7.63
CA LEU A 140 -4.78 9.01 6.76
C LEU A 140 -5.41 8.99 5.36
N LYS A 141 -6.73 9.22 5.24
CA LYS A 141 -7.38 9.40 3.94
C LYS A 141 -6.82 10.60 3.18
N GLU A 142 -6.64 11.73 3.87
CA GLU A 142 -6.00 12.92 3.31
C GLU A 142 -4.58 12.63 2.84
N GLN A 143 -3.77 11.99 3.69
CA GLN A 143 -2.41 11.60 3.34
C GLN A 143 -2.35 10.65 2.14
N ILE A 144 -3.25 9.66 2.05
CA ILE A 144 -3.29 8.73 0.92
C ILE A 144 -3.68 9.45 -0.37
N ASN A 145 -4.64 10.39 -0.34
CA ASN A 145 -5.01 11.16 -1.52
C ASN A 145 -3.85 12.03 -2.04
N GLU A 146 -2.98 12.52 -1.15
CA GLU A 146 -1.74 13.23 -1.53
C GLU A 146 -0.68 12.29 -2.12
N ILE A 147 -0.64 11.04 -1.66
CA ILE A 147 0.32 10.04 -2.13
C ILE A 147 -0.10 9.45 -3.48
N ASN A 148 -1.37 9.07 -3.60
CA ASN A 148 -1.93 8.37 -4.74
C ASN A 148 -3.44 8.69 -4.86
N PRO A 149 -3.82 9.68 -5.69
CA PRO A 149 -5.21 10.09 -5.86
C PRO A 149 -6.04 9.11 -6.72
N PHE A 150 -5.47 8.00 -7.17
CA PHE A 150 -6.15 6.98 -7.97
C PHE A 150 -6.78 5.86 -7.14
N ILE A 151 -6.61 5.92 -5.81
CA ILE A 151 -7.09 4.91 -4.87
C ILE A 151 -8.43 5.32 -4.28
N GLU A 152 -9.38 4.39 -4.26
CA GLU A 152 -10.62 4.57 -3.52
C GLU A 152 -10.38 4.30 -2.02
N VAL A 153 -10.45 5.36 -1.20
CA VAL A 153 -10.27 5.26 0.25
C VAL A 153 -11.60 5.42 0.99
N ASN A 154 -12.07 4.31 1.56
CA ASN A 154 -13.23 4.26 2.43
C ASN A 154 -12.79 4.28 3.89
N ILE A 155 -13.47 5.08 4.70
CA ILE A 155 -13.18 5.24 6.12
C ILE A 155 -14.38 4.84 6.96
N LYS A 156 -14.11 4.22 8.10
CA LYS A 156 -15.10 3.95 9.15
C LYS A 156 -14.52 4.37 10.48
N THR A 157 -14.98 5.52 10.99
CA THR A 157 -14.53 6.06 12.27
C THR A 157 -15.31 5.40 13.42
N VAL A 158 -15.06 4.12 13.65
CA VAL A 158 -15.79 3.29 14.62
C VAL A 158 -14.84 2.37 15.36
N LYS A 159 -15.19 2.04 16.61
CA LYS A 159 -14.46 1.05 17.38
C LYS A 159 -14.89 -0.34 16.91
N ILE A 160 -13.92 -1.18 16.56
CA ILE A 160 -14.20 -2.56 16.16
C ILE A 160 -14.51 -3.39 17.39
N ASP A 161 -15.57 -4.17 17.31
CA ASP A 161 -15.98 -5.15 18.31
C ASP A 161 -16.56 -6.39 17.63
N GLU A 162 -16.87 -7.40 18.44
CA GLU A 162 -17.39 -8.68 17.97
C GLU A 162 -18.71 -8.59 17.17
N ASN A 163 -19.47 -7.51 17.33
CA ASN A 163 -20.78 -7.32 16.70
C ASN A 163 -20.66 -6.70 15.30
N ASN A 164 -19.60 -5.92 15.04
CA ASN A 164 -19.43 -5.21 13.77
C ASN A 164 -18.39 -5.82 12.81
N ILE A 165 -17.64 -6.86 13.21
CA ILE A 165 -16.64 -7.53 12.33
C ILE A 165 -17.23 -7.94 10.98
N VAL A 166 -18.39 -8.61 10.97
CA VAL A 166 -18.99 -9.13 9.74
C VAL A 166 -19.44 -7.98 8.83
N GLU A 167 -20.07 -6.96 9.39
CA GLU A 167 -20.51 -5.78 8.66
C GLU A 167 -19.31 -5.06 8.01
N LEU A 168 -18.22 -4.91 8.76
CA LEU A 168 -17.05 -4.15 8.31
C LEU A 168 -16.22 -4.91 7.27
N PHE A 169 -16.06 -6.23 7.41
CA PHE A 169 -15.00 -6.97 6.71
C PHE A 169 -15.49 -8.07 5.77
N SER A 170 -16.79 -8.39 5.71
CA SER A 170 -17.33 -9.47 4.85
C SER A 170 -16.97 -9.34 3.37
N ASP A 171 -16.81 -8.10 2.91
CA ASP A 171 -16.44 -7.78 1.54
C ASP A 171 -14.93 -7.87 1.26
N TYR A 172 -14.08 -8.11 2.25
CA TYR A 172 -12.63 -8.01 2.12
C TYR A 172 -11.97 -9.38 2.24
N LYS A 173 -11.24 -9.78 1.20
CA LYS A 173 -10.48 -11.05 1.20
C LYS A 173 -9.21 -10.99 2.03
N ILE A 174 -8.69 -9.79 2.29
CA ILE A 174 -7.48 -9.56 3.08
C ILE A 174 -7.77 -8.46 4.09
N VAL A 175 -7.51 -8.75 5.37
CA VAL A 175 -7.61 -7.81 6.49
C VAL A 175 -6.24 -7.75 7.19
N CYS A 176 -5.72 -6.55 7.35
CA CYS A 176 -4.54 -6.30 8.19
C CYS A 176 -4.99 -5.93 9.60
N GLU A 177 -4.52 -6.66 10.59
CA GLU A 177 -4.71 -6.36 12.01
C GLU A 177 -3.53 -5.50 12.51
N ALA A 178 -3.85 -4.42 13.23
CA ALA A 178 -2.86 -3.45 13.71
C ALA A 178 -3.22 -2.83 15.08
N PHE A 179 -3.89 -3.59 15.94
CA PHE A 179 -4.22 -3.24 17.32
C PHE A 179 -3.00 -3.35 18.24
N ASP A 180 -3.03 -2.61 19.34
CA ASP A 180 -1.99 -2.60 20.36
C ASP A 180 -2.21 -3.69 21.41
N LYS A 181 -3.45 -3.85 21.90
CA LYS A 181 -3.78 -4.75 23.02
C LYS A 181 -4.02 -6.20 22.58
N ALA A 182 -3.54 -7.14 23.40
CA ALA A 182 -3.59 -8.56 23.12
C ALA A 182 -5.02 -9.13 23.08
N ASP A 183 -5.91 -8.66 23.95
CA ASP A 183 -7.33 -9.06 24.00
C ASP A 183 -8.08 -8.63 22.73
N GLN A 184 -7.86 -7.39 22.28
CA GLN A 184 -8.48 -6.88 21.06
C GLN A 184 -7.93 -7.58 19.82
N LYS A 185 -6.63 -7.88 19.81
CA LYS A 185 -5.99 -8.71 18.76
C LYS A 185 -6.65 -10.07 18.66
N ALA A 186 -6.78 -10.78 19.78
CA ALA A 186 -7.44 -12.07 19.81
C ALA A 186 -8.89 -11.98 19.33
N MET A 187 -9.64 -10.95 19.76
CA MET A 187 -11.02 -10.73 19.35
C MET A 187 -11.17 -10.62 17.83
N ILE A 188 -10.38 -9.76 17.16
CA ILE A 188 -10.52 -9.60 15.71
C ILE A 188 -9.98 -10.80 14.94
N VAL A 189 -8.86 -11.40 15.38
CA VAL A 189 -8.30 -12.60 14.73
C VAL A 189 -9.29 -13.76 14.78
N ASN A 190 -9.83 -14.06 15.97
CA ASN A 190 -10.82 -15.13 16.12
C ASN A 190 -12.10 -14.80 15.35
N GLY A 191 -12.60 -13.57 15.47
CA GLY A 191 -13.83 -13.16 14.79
C GLY A 191 -13.73 -13.24 13.26
N ILE A 192 -12.60 -12.88 12.66
CA ILE A 192 -12.39 -13.06 11.22
C ILE A 192 -12.29 -14.54 10.85
N LEU A 193 -11.47 -15.33 11.58
CA LEU A 193 -11.28 -16.74 11.27
C LEU A 193 -12.56 -17.58 11.41
N GLU A 194 -13.39 -17.27 12.41
CA GLU A 194 -14.63 -17.98 12.69
C GLU A 194 -15.78 -17.54 11.77
N LYS A 195 -15.96 -16.22 11.59
CA LYS A 195 -17.14 -15.68 10.91
C LYS A 195 -16.92 -15.45 9.41
N LEU A 196 -15.66 -15.28 8.97
CA LEU A 196 -15.29 -14.96 7.58
C LEU A 196 -14.23 -15.96 7.05
N PRO A 197 -14.58 -17.24 6.83
CA PRO A 197 -13.62 -18.30 6.49
C PRO A 197 -12.90 -18.13 5.16
N ASN A 198 -13.34 -17.20 4.30
CA ASN A 198 -12.70 -16.87 3.02
C ASN A 198 -11.81 -15.61 3.10
N THR A 199 -11.68 -15.02 4.28
CA THR A 199 -10.86 -13.84 4.53
C THR A 199 -9.54 -14.27 5.16
N THR A 200 -8.44 -13.83 4.57
CA THR A 200 -7.11 -13.95 5.15
C THR A 200 -6.86 -12.76 6.08
N ILE A 201 -6.36 -13.04 7.28
CA ILE A 201 -5.93 -12.01 8.22
C ILE A 201 -4.40 -12.03 8.39
N ILE A 202 -3.80 -10.84 8.39
CA ILE A 202 -2.37 -10.63 8.59
C ILE A 202 -2.19 -9.81 9.86
N ALA A 203 -1.73 -10.45 10.92
CA ALA A 203 -1.56 -9.88 12.24
C ALA A 203 -0.09 -9.57 12.55
N ALA A 204 0.14 -8.90 13.68
CA ALA A 204 1.50 -8.61 14.15
C ALA A 204 1.70 -8.95 15.63
N SER A 205 2.90 -9.43 15.97
CA SER A 205 3.31 -9.69 17.35
C SER A 205 4.82 -9.61 17.51
N GLY A 206 5.28 -8.88 18.52
CA GLY A 206 6.71 -8.75 18.82
C GLY A 206 7.43 -7.75 17.89
N LEU A 207 7.45 -6.48 18.29
CA LEU A 207 8.06 -5.39 17.49
C LEU A 207 8.51 -4.17 18.32
N ALA A 208 8.43 -4.25 19.65
CA ALA A 208 8.90 -3.18 20.52
C ALA A 208 10.42 -3.13 20.58
N GLY A 209 10.98 -2.05 21.10
CA GLY A 209 12.41 -1.90 21.30
C GLY A 209 13.19 -1.61 20.03
N TYR A 210 14.49 -1.88 20.11
CA TYR A 210 15.50 -1.53 19.12
C TYR A 210 16.42 -2.71 18.76
N ASP A 211 16.00 -3.95 19.05
CA ASP A 211 16.78 -5.12 18.65
C ASP A 211 16.84 -5.26 17.13
N SER A 212 17.62 -6.24 16.65
CA SER A 212 17.86 -6.45 15.24
C SER A 212 16.57 -6.54 14.43
N SER A 213 16.48 -5.76 13.36
CA SER A 213 15.38 -5.84 12.39
C SER A 213 15.25 -7.22 11.75
N ASN A 214 16.34 -7.99 11.68
CA ASN A 214 16.36 -9.31 11.06
C ASN A 214 15.58 -10.35 11.86
N SER A 215 15.23 -10.07 13.12
CA SER A 215 14.35 -10.96 13.91
C SER A 215 12.89 -10.85 13.50
N ILE A 216 12.49 -9.75 12.84
CA ILE A 216 11.15 -9.55 12.32
C ILE A 216 10.98 -10.45 11.10
N GLN A 217 10.03 -11.38 11.19
CA GLN A 217 9.75 -12.34 10.12
C GLN A 217 8.24 -12.45 9.91
N THR A 218 7.84 -12.84 8.69
CA THR A 218 6.46 -13.25 8.41
C THR A 218 6.36 -14.76 8.56
N ARG A 219 5.34 -15.24 9.25
CA ARG A 219 5.08 -16.67 9.45
C ARG A 219 3.63 -16.97 9.10
N LYS A 220 3.40 -18.13 8.47
CA LYS A 220 2.05 -18.65 8.21
C LYS A 220 1.65 -19.51 9.40
N ALA A 221 0.76 -18.99 10.24
CA ALA A 221 0.31 -19.69 11.44
C ALA A 221 -0.83 -20.66 11.12
N MET A 222 -1.68 -20.32 10.15
CA MET A 222 -2.76 -21.16 9.62
C MET A 222 -2.98 -20.84 8.14
N ASN A 223 -3.87 -21.58 7.46
CA ASN A 223 -4.18 -21.34 6.03
C ASN A 223 -4.53 -19.87 5.72
N ASN A 224 -5.30 -19.23 6.61
CA ASN A 224 -5.80 -17.86 6.46
C ASN A 224 -5.24 -16.89 7.52
N LEU A 225 -4.15 -17.25 8.21
CA LEU A 225 -3.53 -16.41 9.24
C LEU A 225 -2.02 -16.31 9.03
N TYR A 226 -1.56 -15.08 8.83
CA TYR A 226 -0.14 -14.74 8.81
C TYR A 226 0.19 -13.84 10.01
N ILE A 227 1.36 -14.02 10.60
CA ILE A 227 1.85 -13.21 11.72
C ILE A 227 3.20 -12.62 11.35
N CYS A 228 3.32 -11.30 11.49
CA CYS A 228 4.56 -10.54 11.27
C CYS A 228 5.16 -10.10 12.61
N GLY A 229 6.47 -10.26 12.78
CA GLY A 229 7.19 -9.82 13.98
C GLY A 229 8.16 -10.86 14.51
N ASP A 230 8.74 -10.60 15.68
CA ASP A 230 9.67 -11.50 16.35
C ASP A 230 9.01 -12.41 17.40
N LEU A 231 7.74 -12.19 17.72
CA LEU A 231 6.95 -12.91 18.73
C LEU A 231 7.47 -12.80 20.18
N GLU A 232 8.47 -11.95 20.44
CA GLU A 232 9.15 -11.85 21.73
C GLU A 232 9.08 -10.42 22.30
N ALA A 233 9.31 -9.41 21.47
CA ALA A 233 9.51 -8.04 21.93
C ALA A 233 8.20 -7.32 22.28
N GLU A 234 7.94 -7.19 23.58
CA GLU A 234 6.78 -6.49 24.13
C GLU A 234 7.08 -5.04 24.54
N ALA A 235 6.10 -4.16 24.32
CA ALA A 235 6.16 -2.78 24.79
C ALA A 235 5.94 -2.72 26.31
N LYS A 236 6.92 -2.19 27.03
CA LYS A 236 6.90 -2.09 28.50
C LYS A 236 7.71 -0.90 28.98
N ILE A 237 7.70 -0.63 30.28
CA ILE A 237 8.55 0.41 30.88
C ILE A 237 10.01 0.12 30.51
N GLY A 238 10.68 1.10 29.90
CA GLY A 238 12.05 0.97 29.40
C GLY A 238 12.18 0.32 28.01
N ASN A 239 11.10 -0.16 27.41
CA ASN A 239 11.09 -0.76 26.08
C ASN A 239 9.89 -0.27 25.25
N GLY A 240 10.02 0.89 24.62
CA GLY A 240 8.95 1.52 23.84
C GLY A 240 8.89 1.02 22.38
N LEU A 241 7.87 1.45 21.65
CA LEU A 241 7.76 1.21 20.22
C LEU A 241 8.62 2.21 19.43
N MET A 242 9.61 1.71 18.70
CA MET A 242 10.53 2.53 17.88
C MET A 242 10.07 2.54 16.42
N ALA A 243 10.02 3.73 15.80
CA ALA A 243 9.51 3.91 14.43
C ALA A 243 10.12 2.95 13.40
N PRO A 244 11.46 2.74 13.35
CA PRO A 244 12.05 1.86 12.34
C PRO A 244 11.55 0.42 12.47
N ARG A 245 11.51 -0.12 13.69
CA ARG A 245 11.09 -1.50 13.94
C ARG A 245 9.60 -1.72 13.68
N VAL A 246 8.79 -0.73 14.06
CA VAL A 246 7.36 -0.67 13.71
C VAL A 246 7.16 -0.67 12.19
N GLN A 247 7.90 0.18 11.48
CA GLN A 247 7.81 0.28 10.01
C GLN A 247 8.27 -0.98 9.30
N ILE A 248 9.31 -1.66 9.81
CA ILE A 248 9.75 -2.94 9.26
C ILE A 248 8.63 -3.98 9.41
N CYS A 249 8.03 -4.11 10.59
CA CYS A 249 6.91 -5.03 10.79
C CYS A 249 5.68 -4.66 9.92
N ALA A 250 5.37 -3.37 9.80
CA ALA A 250 4.34 -2.87 8.89
C ALA A 250 4.64 -3.22 7.42
N ALA A 251 5.92 -3.11 7.01
CA ALA A 251 6.37 -3.48 5.67
C ALA A 251 6.26 -4.99 5.43
N HIS A 252 6.53 -5.83 6.45
CA HIS A 252 6.26 -7.27 6.38
C HIS A 252 4.77 -7.55 6.14
N GLN A 253 3.86 -6.89 6.87
CA GLN A 253 2.42 -7.04 6.65
C GLN A 253 2.01 -6.57 5.25
N ALA A 254 2.42 -5.37 4.84
CA ALA A 254 2.09 -4.81 3.52
C ALA A 254 2.68 -5.64 2.37
N ASN A 255 3.90 -6.15 2.51
CA ASN A 255 4.50 -7.03 1.52
C ASN A 255 3.76 -8.38 1.46
N MET A 256 3.31 -8.93 2.58
CA MET A 256 2.50 -10.14 2.57
C MET A 256 1.14 -9.91 1.87
N VAL A 257 0.50 -8.76 2.06
CA VAL A 257 -0.68 -8.36 1.26
C VAL A 257 -0.35 -8.39 -0.23
N LEU A 258 0.73 -7.72 -0.65
CA LEU A 258 1.17 -7.71 -2.06
C LEU A 258 1.34 -9.14 -2.59
N ARG A 259 2.06 -10.00 -1.86
CA ARG A 259 2.29 -11.40 -2.22
C ARG A 259 0.97 -12.15 -2.42
N LEU A 260 0.04 -12.07 -1.47
CA LEU A 260 -1.27 -12.72 -1.59
C LEU A 260 -2.07 -12.22 -2.81
N LEU A 261 -2.03 -10.91 -3.07
CA LEU A 261 -2.73 -10.32 -4.22
C LEU A 261 -2.17 -10.77 -5.57
N VAL A 262 -0.88 -11.13 -5.63
CA VAL A 262 -0.27 -11.67 -6.85
C VAL A 262 -0.35 -13.19 -6.95
N GLY A 263 -0.76 -13.89 -5.88
CA GLY A 263 -0.96 -15.34 -5.83
C GLY A 263 0.11 -16.11 -5.04
N GLU A 264 1.00 -15.40 -4.33
CA GLU A 264 2.10 -15.98 -3.56
C GLU A 264 1.72 -16.10 -2.08
N SER A 265 1.60 -17.34 -1.57
CA SER A 265 1.09 -17.61 -0.21
C SER A 265 2.08 -18.31 0.73
N ASP A 266 3.29 -18.60 0.25
CA ASP A 266 4.35 -19.24 1.04
C ASP A 266 5.21 -18.19 1.77
N VAL A 267 5.93 -18.57 2.81
CA VAL A 267 6.75 -17.66 3.63
C VAL A 267 8.14 -18.21 3.87
#